data_AF-A0A1Q7PNP8-F1
#
_entry.id   AF-A0A1Q7PNP8-F1
#
_cell.length_a   1.000
_cell.length_b   1.000
_cell.length_c   1.000
_cell.angle_alpha   90.00
_cell.angle_beta   90.00
_cell.angle_gamma   90.00
#
_symmetry.space_group_name_H-M   'P 1'
#
loop_
_entity.id
_entity.type
_entity.pdbx_description
1 polymer ?
#
loop_
_entity_poly.entity_id
_entity_poly.type
_entity_poly.pdbx_seq_one_letter_code
_entity_poly.pdbx_strand_id
1 'polypeptide(L)'
;MKQKLYQVMISSELRTQGLRLLEHLISKRLIFGGPVFSGPARFLWKNEIVEHDYCWTITFTREDLRDELIREAEQESAEAICVITFSPFDGSPAMQALLEEAFRGREKEAKPAPYKNAVAALTFVPSSDIPKRTISSFGDLSRVQPGDPTR
;
A
#
# COMPACT_ATOMS: atom_id res chain seq x y z
N MET A 1 2.43 20.27 -11.89
CA MET A 1 2.95 20.13 -10.52
C MET A 1 3.15 18.66 -10.24
N LYS A 2 4.21 18.29 -9.51
CA LYS A 2 4.44 16.90 -9.12
C LYS A 2 3.36 16.48 -8.13
N GLN A 3 2.75 15.31 -8.33
CA GLN A 3 1.67 14.83 -7.46
C GLN A 3 2.23 14.53 -6.08
N LYS A 4 1.60 15.05 -5.02
CA LYS A 4 2.01 14.72 -3.66
C LYS A 4 1.54 13.31 -3.31
N LEU A 5 2.46 12.53 -2.74
CA LEU A 5 2.24 11.14 -2.35
C LEU A 5 2.16 11.05 -0.82
N TYR A 6 1.39 10.08 -0.34
CA TYR A 6 1.23 9.79 1.07
C TYR A 6 1.53 8.32 1.34
N GLN A 7 2.20 8.05 2.47
CA GLN A 7 2.09 6.76 3.14
C GLN A 7 0.81 6.79 3.98
N VAL A 8 0.00 5.74 3.86
CA VAL A 8 -1.29 5.61 4.53
C VAL A 8 -1.23 4.41 5.46
N MET A 9 -1.72 4.59 6.68
CA MET A 9 -1.99 3.48 7.59
C MET A 9 -3.49 3.41 7.85
N ILE A 10 -4.08 2.23 7.68
CA ILE A 10 -5.51 1.98 7.89
C ILE A 10 -5.68 0.84 8.89
N SER A 11 -6.46 1.06 9.95
CA SER A 11 -6.74 0.05 10.96
C SER A 11 -7.73 -1.01 10.49
N SER A 12 -7.71 -2.17 11.15
CA SER A 12 -8.73 -3.20 11.06
C SER A 12 -8.74 -4.04 12.34
N GLU A 13 -9.90 -4.58 12.75
CA GLU A 13 -10.04 -5.45 13.92
C GLU A 13 -9.45 -6.84 13.66
N LEU A 14 -9.52 -7.31 12.41
CA LEU A 14 -9.10 -8.66 12.04
C LEU A 14 -8.22 -8.63 10.80
N ARG A 15 -7.26 -9.56 10.72
CA ARG A 15 -6.38 -9.67 9.54
C ARG A 15 -7.18 -9.94 8.27
N THR A 16 -8.22 -10.76 8.36
CA THR A 16 -9.12 -11.08 7.24
C THR A 16 -9.87 -9.85 6.76
N GLN A 17 -10.31 -8.97 7.68
CA GLN A 17 -10.90 -7.67 7.32
C GLN A 17 -9.85 -6.79 6.63
N GLY A 18 -8.64 -6.66 7.21
CA GLY A 18 -7.57 -5.85 6.62
C GLY A 18 -7.19 -6.31 5.21
N LEU A 19 -7.14 -7.62 4.95
CA LEU A 19 -6.89 -8.17 3.61
C LEU A 19 -8.04 -7.88 2.63
N ARG A 20 -9.30 -8.00 3.07
CA ARG A 20 -10.46 -7.64 2.23
C ARG A 20 -10.48 -6.15 1.90
N LEU A 21 -10.20 -5.29 2.88
CA LEU A 21 -10.09 -3.85 2.71
C LEU A 21 -8.96 -3.49 1.73
N LEU A 22 -7.80 -4.13 1.88
CA LEU A 22 -6.68 -3.99 0.96
C LEU A 22 -7.09 -4.33 -0.48
N GLU A 23 -7.73 -5.49 -0.69
CA GLU A 23 -8.24 -5.92 -2.01
C GLU A 23 -9.23 -4.91 -2.59
N HIS A 24 -10.19 -4.46 -1.78
CA HIS A 24 -11.21 -3.50 -2.20
C HIS A 24 -10.59 -2.20 -2.70
N LEU A 25 -9.69 -1.61 -1.92
CA LEU A 25 -9.03 -0.34 -2.24
C LEU A 25 -8.08 -0.47 -3.43
N ILE A 26 -7.36 -1.59 -3.58
CA ILE A 26 -6.55 -1.88 -4.78
C ILE A 26 -7.45 -2.00 -6.01
N SER A 27 -8.60 -2.69 -5.91
CA SER A 27 -9.51 -2.89 -7.04
C SER A 27 -10.07 -1.58 -7.58
N LYS A 28 -10.19 -0.56 -6.73
CA LYS A 28 -10.59 0.81 -7.05
C LYS A 28 -9.42 1.73 -7.40
N ARG A 29 -8.19 1.22 -7.36
CA ARG A 29 -6.94 1.96 -7.61
C ARG A 29 -6.81 3.21 -6.72
N LEU A 30 -7.27 3.10 -5.49
CA LEU A 30 -7.16 4.17 -4.47
C LEU A 30 -5.84 4.07 -3.72
N ILE A 31 -5.25 2.88 -3.70
CA ILE A 31 -3.97 2.60 -3.06
C ILE A 31 -3.08 1.77 -3.98
N PHE A 32 -1.78 1.83 -3.74
CA PHE A 32 -0.80 1.01 -4.43
C PHE A 32 -0.86 -0.47 -4.01
N GLY A 33 -1.28 -0.72 -2.76
CA GLY A 33 -1.18 -2.01 -2.09
C GLY A 33 -0.11 -2.02 -1.01
N GLY A 34 0.11 -3.17 -0.36
CA GLY A 34 1.06 -3.28 0.73
C GLY A 34 0.73 -4.38 1.73
N PRO A 35 1.51 -4.50 2.81
CA PRO A 35 1.31 -5.52 3.83
C PRO A 35 0.16 -5.17 4.79
N VAL A 36 -0.43 -6.23 5.36
CA VAL A 36 -1.29 -6.17 6.54
C VAL A 36 -0.52 -6.80 7.70
N PHE A 37 -0.24 -6.02 8.74
CA PHE A 37 0.38 -6.47 9.98
C PHE A 37 -0.67 -6.64 11.07
N SER A 38 -0.49 -7.61 11.94
CA SER A 38 -1.36 -7.86 13.10
C SER A 38 -0.49 -7.89 14.36
N GLY A 39 -1.03 -7.43 15.47
CA GLY A 39 -0.35 -7.50 16.76
C GLY A 39 -1.24 -7.09 17.93
N PRO A 40 -0.81 -7.41 19.16
CA PRO A 40 -1.56 -7.05 20.35
C PRO A 40 -1.61 -5.53 20.51
N ALA A 41 -2.82 -5.01 20.68
CA ALA A 41 -3.07 -3.62 21.01
C ALA A 41 -3.81 -3.51 22.34
N ARG A 42 -3.54 -2.42 23.06
CA ARG A 42 -4.23 -2.06 24.30
C ARG A 42 -4.79 -0.66 24.15
N PHE A 43 -6.08 -0.51 24.44
CA PHE A 43 -6.78 0.75 24.34
C PHE A 43 -7.40 1.11 25.69
N LEU A 44 -7.39 2.41 26.02
CA LEU A 44 -8.19 2.94 27.11
C LEU A 44 -9.59 3.23 26.57
N TRP A 45 -10.58 2.48 27.03
CA TRP A 45 -11.98 2.65 26.61
C TRP A 45 -12.88 2.65 27.84
N LYS A 46 -13.67 3.72 28.03
CA LYS A 46 -14.59 3.87 29.17
C LYS A 46 -13.94 3.60 30.54
N ASN A 47 -12.70 4.07 30.71
CA ASN A 47 -11.88 3.88 31.91
C ASN A 47 -11.43 2.42 32.18
N GLU A 48 -11.50 1.56 31.16
CA GLU A 48 -10.98 0.19 31.20
C GLU A 48 -9.87 0.01 30.17
N ILE A 49 -8.91 -0.87 30.45
CA ILE A 49 -7.92 -1.31 29.47
C ILE A 49 -8.52 -2.49 28.73
N VAL A 50 -8.73 -2.33 27.42
CA VAL A 50 -9.21 -3.38 26.53
C VAL A 50 -8.05 -3.90 25.70
N GLU A 51 -7.90 -5.22 25.62
CA GLU A 51 -6.94 -5.87 24.73
C GLU A 51 -7.64 -6.34 23.46
N HIS A 52 -7.01 -6.11 22.32
CA HIS A 52 -7.49 -6.59 21.02
C HIS A 52 -6.29 -7.00 20.15
N ASP A 53 -6.45 -8.02 19.31
CA ASP A 53 -5.49 -8.25 18.22
C ASP A 53 -5.84 -7.26 17.09
N TYR A 54 -4.98 -6.29 16.83
CA TYR A 54 -5.28 -5.14 15.99
C TYR A 54 -4.41 -5.14 14.75
N CYS A 55 -4.98 -4.75 13.61
CA CYS A 55 -4.32 -4.84 12.32
C CYS A 55 -4.07 -3.47 11.70
N TRP A 56 -2.97 -3.35 10.98
CA TRP A 56 -2.63 -2.17 10.19
C TRP A 56 -2.30 -2.56 8.76
N THR A 57 -3.02 -1.95 7.81
CA THR A 57 -2.63 -1.93 6.40
C THR A 57 -1.71 -0.74 6.18
N ILE A 58 -0.49 -0.98 5.70
CA ILE A 58 0.46 0.08 5.32
C ILE A 58 0.51 0.15 3.80
N THR A 59 0.19 1.30 3.23
CA THR A 59 0.10 1.48 1.78
C THR A 59 0.47 2.89 1.35
N PHE A 60 0.33 3.19 0.06
CA PHE A 60 0.62 4.48 -0.54
C PHE A 60 -0.54 4.96 -1.40
N THR A 61 -0.76 6.28 -1.42
CA THR A 61 -1.76 6.92 -2.28
C THR A 61 -1.29 8.30 -2.75
N ARG A 62 -2.06 8.92 -3.63
CA ARG A 62 -1.91 10.30 -4.09
C ARG A 62 -2.82 11.24 -3.29
N GLU A 63 -2.44 12.51 -3.20
CA GLU A 63 -3.21 13.52 -2.46
C GLU A 63 -4.64 13.69 -2.98
N ASP A 64 -4.85 13.64 -4.28
CA ASP A 64 -6.17 13.77 -4.92
C ASP A 64 -7.12 12.59 -4.66
N LEU A 65 -6.60 11.45 -4.20
CA LEU A 65 -7.40 10.26 -3.90
C LEU A 65 -7.81 10.18 -2.42
N ARG A 66 -7.32 11.10 -1.59
CA ARG A 66 -7.46 11.04 -0.13
C ARG A 66 -8.92 10.93 0.32
N ASP A 67 -9.80 11.78 -0.18
CA ASP A 67 -11.18 11.86 0.30
C ASP A 67 -12.01 10.63 -0.16
N GLU A 68 -11.74 10.13 -1.37
CA GLU A 68 -12.35 8.90 -1.86
C GLU A 68 -11.85 7.68 -1.09
N LEU A 69 -10.55 7.62 -0.79
CA LEU A 69 -9.96 6.57 0.04
C LEU A 69 -10.60 6.52 1.43
N ILE A 70 -10.76 7.67 2.09
CA ILE A 70 -11.37 7.73 3.43
C ILE A 70 -12.78 7.17 3.39
N ARG A 71 -13.61 7.66 2.46
CA ARG A 71 -14.99 7.21 2.32
C ARG A 71 -15.10 5.71 2.08
N GLU A 72 -14.29 5.17 1.16
CA GLU A 72 -14.34 3.74 0.82
C GLU A 72 -13.81 2.86 1.95
N ALA A 73 -12.78 3.32 2.67
CA ALA A 73 -12.25 2.59 3.82
C ALA A 73 -13.24 2.57 5.00
N GLU A 74 -13.89 3.70 5.29
CA GLU A 74 -14.91 3.78 6.33
C GLU A 74 -16.14 2.92 6.01
N GLN A 75 -16.54 2.83 4.74
CA GLN A 75 -17.67 2.00 4.31
C GLN A 75 -17.41 0.49 4.47
N GLU A 76 -16.17 0.05 4.28
CA GLU A 76 -15.78 -1.35 4.41
C GLU A 76 -15.29 -1.73 5.82
N SER A 77 -15.13 -0.74 6.71
CA SER A 77 -14.65 -1.02 8.06
C SER A 77 -15.75 -1.61 8.95
N ALA A 78 -15.39 -2.64 9.71
CA ALA A 78 -16.21 -3.17 10.79
C ALA A 78 -16.10 -2.33 12.07
N GLU A 79 -15.06 -1.49 12.17
CA GLU A 79 -14.82 -0.65 13.33
C GLU A 79 -15.83 0.51 13.38
N ALA A 80 -16.28 0.87 14.58
CA ALA A 80 -17.06 2.08 14.77
C ALA A 80 -16.28 3.35 14.37
N ILE A 81 -14.95 3.31 14.50
CA ILE A 81 -14.03 4.37 14.08
C ILE A 81 -12.89 3.71 13.31
N CYS A 82 -12.92 3.81 11.98
CA CYS A 82 -11.81 3.39 11.14
C CYS A 82 -10.66 4.39 11.28
N VAL A 83 -9.55 4.00 11.89
CA VAL A 83 -8.38 4.87 12.04
C VAL A 83 -7.61 4.92 10.73
N ILE A 84 -7.51 6.11 10.15
CA ILE A 84 -6.77 6.36 8.90
C ILE A 84 -5.79 7.50 9.12
N THR A 85 -4.51 7.26 8.84
CA THR A 85 -3.47 8.31 8.91
C THR A 85 -2.78 8.50 7.57
N PHE A 86 -2.40 9.75 7.29
CA PHE A 86 -1.68 10.14 6.08
C PHE A 86 -0.39 10.85 6.48
N SER A 87 0.75 10.28 6.11
CA SER A 87 2.07 10.90 6.30
C SER A 87 2.66 11.26 4.93
N PRO A 88 3.11 12.51 4.71
CA PRO A 88 3.76 12.87 3.46
C PRO A 88 4.88 11.90 3.13
N PHE A 89 4.91 11.38 1.90
CA PHE A 89 5.88 10.40 1.49
C PHE A 89 7.04 11.06 0.73
N ASP A 90 8.23 10.98 1.32
CA ASP A 90 9.49 11.39 0.69
C ASP A 90 10.35 10.15 0.39
N GLY A 91 9.98 9.44 -0.68
CA GLY A 91 10.64 8.21 -1.12
C GLY A 91 11.78 8.41 -2.11
N SER A 92 12.50 7.34 -2.44
CA SER A 92 13.49 7.38 -3.53
C SER A 92 12.84 7.74 -4.88
N PRO A 93 13.57 8.36 -5.83
CA PRO A 93 13.02 8.70 -7.14
C PRO A 93 12.38 7.51 -7.87
N ALA A 94 12.97 6.32 -7.77
CA ALA A 94 12.44 5.09 -8.37
C ALA A 94 11.09 4.68 -7.77
N MET A 95 10.95 4.76 -6.43
CA MET A 95 9.68 4.44 -5.77
C MET A 95 8.59 5.47 -6.10
N GLN A 96 8.96 6.75 -6.17
CA GLN A 96 8.02 7.80 -6.58
C GLN A 96 7.54 7.57 -8.03
N ALA A 97 8.46 7.25 -8.95
CA ALA A 97 8.12 6.97 -10.34
C ALA A 97 7.23 5.72 -10.49
N LEU A 98 7.49 4.67 -9.71
CA LEU A 98 6.65 3.47 -9.66
C LEU A 98 5.23 3.78 -9.18
N LEU A 99 5.09 4.60 -8.13
CA LEU A 99 3.78 5.03 -7.63
C LEU A 99 3.05 5.87 -8.68
N GLU A 100 3.73 6.83 -9.31
CA GLU A 100 3.16 7.65 -10.38
C GLU A 100 2.69 6.80 -11.58
N GLU A 101 3.46 5.79 -11.97
CA GLU A 101 3.08 4.83 -13.02
C GLU A 101 1.87 4.00 -12.61
N ALA A 102 1.86 3.44 -11.39
CA ALA A 102 0.77 2.59 -10.91
C ALA A 102 -0.60 3.28 -10.87
N PHE A 103 -0.62 4.60 -10.62
CA PHE A 103 -1.84 5.40 -10.64
C PHE A 103 -2.13 6.09 -11.99
N ARG A 104 -1.24 5.94 -12.98
CA ARG A 104 -1.42 6.54 -14.31
C ARG A 104 -2.66 5.94 -14.97
N GLY A 105 -3.45 6.77 -15.63
CA GLY A 105 -4.59 6.30 -16.43
C GLY A 105 -5.75 5.68 -15.64
N ARG A 106 -5.77 5.75 -14.28
CA ARG A 106 -6.78 5.07 -13.44
C ARG A 106 -8.23 5.35 -13.86
N GLU A 107 -8.52 6.55 -14.35
CA GLU A 107 -9.86 7.00 -14.73
C GLU A 107 -10.39 6.29 -16.00
N LYS A 108 -9.48 5.73 -16.81
CA LYS A 108 -9.77 5.15 -18.13
C LYS A 108 -9.59 3.63 -18.15
N GLU A 109 -8.95 3.07 -17.14
CA GLU A 109 -8.61 1.65 -17.12
C GLU A 109 -9.65 0.82 -16.37
N ALA A 110 -9.89 -0.40 -16.86
CA ALA A 110 -10.72 -1.37 -16.18
C ALA A 110 -10.15 -1.78 -14.81
N LYS A 111 -10.98 -2.44 -13.98
CA LYS A 111 -10.55 -3.06 -12.73
C LYS A 111 -9.27 -3.88 -12.93
N PRO A 112 -8.30 -3.84 -11.98
CA PRO A 112 -7.09 -4.65 -12.07
C PRO A 112 -7.42 -6.12 -12.37
N ALA A 113 -6.59 -6.75 -13.20
CA ALA A 113 -6.72 -8.18 -13.47
C ALA A 113 -6.53 -9.00 -12.18
N PRO A 114 -7.17 -10.18 -12.06
CA PRO A 114 -7.08 -11.00 -10.86
C PRO A 114 -5.64 -11.45 -10.56
N TYR A 115 -5.43 -11.84 -9.30
CA TYR A 115 -4.18 -12.31 -8.72
C TYR A 115 -3.27 -13.08 -9.68
N LYS A 116 -2.10 -12.51 -9.99
CA LYS A 116 -0.98 -13.29 -10.50
C LYS A 116 -0.32 -13.95 -9.29
N ASN A 117 -0.20 -15.28 -9.29
CA ASN A 117 0.53 -16.02 -8.28
C ASN A 117 2.02 -15.63 -8.32
N ALA A 118 2.37 -14.54 -7.64
CA ALA A 118 3.74 -14.12 -7.43
C ALA A 118 4.30 -14.96 -6.28
N VAL A 119 4.77 -16.17 -6.58
CA VAL A 119 5.51 -16.98 -5.61
C VAL A 119 6.91 -16.37 -5.47
N ALA A 120 7.01 -15.22 -4.80
CA ALA A 120 8.27 -14.74 -4.28
C ALA A 120 8.60 -15.66 -3.09
N ALA A 121 9.39 -16.69 -3.35
CA ALA A 121 9.82 -17.63 -2.33
C ALA A 121 10.44 -16.86 -1.15
N LEU A 122 9.84 -16.99 0.03
CA LEU A 122 10.33 -16.50 1.34
C LEU A 122 11.62 -17.21 1.79
N THR A 123 12.39 -17.77 0.85
CA THR A 123 13.69 -18.37 1.08
C THR A 123 14.75 -17.29 1.14
N PHE A 124 15.63 -17.38 2.14
CA PHE A 124 16.89 -16.65 2.21
C PHE A 124 17.56 -16.57 0.83
N VAL A 125 17.87 -15.36 0.37
CA VAL A 125 18.59 -15.14 -0.89
C VAL A 125 20.05 -14.89 -0.54
N PRO A 126 20.97 -15.80 -0.89
CA PRO A 126 22.40 -15.57 -0.72
C PRO A 126 22.82 -14.28 -1.42
N SER A 127 23.75 -13.51 -0.85
CA SER A 127 24.19 -12.22 -1.42
C SER A 127 24.69 -12.35 -2.87
N SER A 128 25.23 -13.51 -3.25
CA SER A 128 25.66 -13.83 -4.62
C SER A 128 24.52 -13.91 -5.65
N ASP A 129 23.30 -14.14 -5.19
CA ASP A 129 22.12 -14.33 -6.04
C ASP A 129 21.24 -13.08 -6.11
N ILE A 130 21.47 -12.08 -5.24
CA ILE A 130 20.78 -10.78 -5.26
C ILE A 130 20.93 -10.09 -6.63
N PRO A 131 22.15 -9.95 -7.22
CA PRO A 131 22.31 -9.27 -8.52
C PRO A 131 21.62 -10.00 -9.70
N LYS A 132 21.28 -11.28 -9.53
CA LYS A 132 20.66 -12.12 -10.56
C LYS A 132 19.13 -12.14 -10.48
N ARG A 133 18.56 -11.87 -9.30
CA ARG A 133 17.11 -11.86 -9.05
C ARG A 133 16.50 -10.47 -9.09
N THR A 134 17.19 -9.51 -8.51
CA THR A 134 16.82 -8.09 -8.55
C THR A 134 17.68 -7.42 -9.59
N ILE A 135 17.07 -6.71 -10.53
CA ILE A 135 17.80 -5.62 -11.20
C ILE A 135 18.22 -4.71 -10.05
N SER A 136 19.50 -4.77 -9.69
CA SER A 136 20.05 -4.10 -8.51
C SER A 136 19.57 -2.65 -8.48
N SER A 137 19.16 -2.15 -7.30
CA SER A 137 18.91 -0.71 -7.09
C SER A 137 20.14 0.16 -7.37
N PHE A 138 21.31 -0.48 -7.55
CA PHE A 138 22.60 0.11 -7.92
C PHE A 138 23.09 -0.31 -9.32
N GLY A 139 22.29 -1.06 -10.08
CA GLY A 139 22.59 -1.51 -11.44
C GLY A 139 21.89 -0.66 -12.51
N ASP A 140 21.94 -1.11 -13.77
CA ASP A 140 21.19 -0.48 -14.86
C ASP A 140 19.68 -0.73 -14.69
N LEU A 141 19.00 0.28 -14.13
CA LEU A 141 17.57 0.26 -13.84
C LEU A 141 16.70 0.61 -15.08
N SER A 142 17.29 0.84 -16.25
CA SER A 142 16.55 1.20 -17.48
C SER A 142 15.49 0.19 -17.90
N ARG A 143 15.62 -1.07 -17.46
CA ARG A 143 14.68 -2.17 -17.77
C ARG A 143 13.46 -2.25 -16.83
N VAL A 144 13.47 -1.53 -15.72
CA VAL A 144 12.41 -1.58 -14.67
C VAL A 144 11.93 -0.20 -14.23
N GLN A 145 12.62 0.87 -14.62
CA GLN A 145 12.08 2.21 -14.46
C GLN A 145 11.04 2.49 -15.54
N PRO A 146 9.88 3.07 -15.19
CA PRO A 146 8.99 3.64 -16.19
C PRO A 146 9.76 4.60 -17.09
N GLY A 147 9.47 4.57 -18.39
CA GLY A 147 10.08 5.47 -19.35
C GLY A 147 9.88 6.92 -18.92
N ASP A 148 10.98 7.61 -18.62
CA ASP A 148 11.00 9.02 -18.26
C ASP A 148 10.76 9.86 -19.53
N PRO A 149 9.63 10.59 -19.66
CA PRO A 149 9.36 11.42 -20.82
C PRO A 149 10.10 12.76 -20.79
N THR A 150 10.94 13.03 -19.77
CA THR A 150 11.68 14.29 -19.60
C THR A 150 13.19 14.16 -19.76
N ARG A 151 13.67 13.03 -20.30
CA ARG A 151 15.06 12.83 -20.72
C ARG A 151 15.18 12.63 -22.22
#